data_AF-A0A177A8G6-F1
#
_entry.id   AF-A0A177A8G6-F1
#
_cell.length_a   1.000
_cell.length_b   1.000
_cell.length_c   1.000
_cell.angle_alpha   90.00
_cell.angle_beta   90.00
_cell.angle_gamma   90.00
#
_symmetry.space_group_name_H-M   'P 1'
#
loop_
_entity.id
_entity.type
_entity.pdbx_description
1 polymer ?
#
loop_
_entity_poly.entity_id
_entity_poly.type
_entity_poly.pdbx_seq_one_letter_code
_entity_poly.pdbx_strand_id
1 'polypeptide(L)'
;MPVLLPPGALPAAYRVLCMRCVRRIGTPDDAPMEHECVWSEKSSKCAYCVKQKAPCVPILWFLEEEYAAIVAAEAATPPVPATTLKTYKEVARVADLSSAAMPALRSPFEGAQYIQGLATLAAIKDLTAAVEGLKEDTGKLLAGQARAVSLLGTVDKTTDKVGKEVSFVATAVAKVEKAVGKLAGAVAVAPRNGGKRKRGEEEEGNGENPIG
;
A
#
# COMPACT_ATOMS: atom_id res chain seq x y z
N MET A 1 -36.52 -40.79 -6.89
CA MET A 1 -35.35 -40.79 -5.99
C MET A 1 -35.10 -39.34 -5.57
N PRO A 2 -34.81 -39.04 -4.30
CA PRO A 2 -34.30 -37.72 -3.92
C PRO A 2 -32.98 -37.46 -4.64
N VAL A 3 -32.83 -36.31 -5.29
CA VAL A 3 -31.57 -35.91 -5.93
C VAL A 3 -30.60 -35.49 -4.82
N LEU A 4 -29.52 -36.24 -4.66
CA LEU A 4 -28.45 -35.95 -3.69
C LEU A 4 -27.95 -34.50 -3.86
N LEU A 5 -27.80 -33.81 -2.74
CA LEU A 5 -27.38 -32.42 -2.70
C LEU A 5 -25.87 -32.35 -2.45
N PRO A 6 -25.11 -31.59 -3.25
CA PRO A 6 -23.68 -31.41 -3.00
C PRO A 6 -23.44 -30.53 -1.76
N PRO A 7 -22.28 -30.67 -1.09
CA PRO A 7 -21.90 -29.77 -0.01
C PRO A 7 -21.95 -28.30 -0.45
N GLY A 8 -22.64 -27.45 0.32
CA GLY A 8 -22.81 -26.03 0.02
C GLY A 8 -24.08 -25.64 -0.76
N ALA A 9 -24.93 -26.58 -1.18
CA ALA A 9 -26.18 -26.23 -1.90
C ALA A 9 -27.32 -25.82 -0.95
N LEU A 10 -27.99 -24.69 -1.25
CA LEU A 10 -29.31 -24.33 -0.69
C LEU A 10 -30.37 -25.40 -1.09
N PRO A 11 -30.85 -26.26 -0.16
CA PRO A 11 -31.48 -27.54 -0.54
C PRO A 11 -32.81 -27.46 -1.30
N ALA A 12 -33.63 -26.48 -0.92
CA ALA A 12 -35.02 -26.35 -1.35
C ALA A 12 -35.30 -25.01 -2.07
N ALA A 13 -34.64 -23.92 -1.68
CA ALA A 13 -34.95 -22.57 -2.16
C ALA A 13 -34.78 -22.44 -3.69
N TYR A 14 -33.69 -22.95 -4.27
CA TYR A 14 -33.49 -22.98 -5.73
C TYR A 14 -34.47 -23.88 -6.51
N ARG A 15 -35.34 -24.63 -5.83
CA ARG A 15 -36.42 -25.42 -6.43
C ARG A 15 -37.78 -24.73 -6.33
N VAL A 16 -37.85 -23.47 -5.87
CA VAL A 16 -39.07 -22.67 -5.85
C VAL A 16 -39.30 -21.98 -7.20
N LEU A 17 -38.23 -21.60 -7.91
CA LEU A 17 -38.30 -20.79 -9.13
C LEU A 17 -37.40 -21.33 -10.26
N CYS A 18 -37.86 -21.26 -11.51
CA CYS A 18 -37.17 -21.78 -12.69
C CYS A 18 -36.78 -20.66 -13.65
N MET A 19 -35.71 -20.81 -14.44
CA MET A 19 -35.25 -19.75 -15.36
C MET A 19 -36.29 -19.33 -16.42
N ARG A 20 -37.23 -20.22 -16.79
CA ARG A 20 -38.38 -19.84 -17.63
C ARG A 20 -39.38 -18.97 -16.88
N CYS A 21 -39.61 -19.22 -15.59
CA CYS A 21 -40.43 -18.37 -14.73
C CYS A 21 -39.73 -17.03 -14.45
N VAL A 22 -38.42 -17.01 -14.17
CA VAL A 22 -37.63 -15.78 -14.01
C VAL A 22 -37.79 -14.89 -15.24
N ARG A 23 -37.51 -15.42 -16.44
CA ARG A 23 -37.67 -14.66 -17.69
C ARG A 23 -39.13 -14.23 -17.92
N ARG A 24 -40.11 -15.11 -17.71
CA ARG A 24 -41.54 -14.80 -17.91
C ARG A 24 -42.06 -13.71 -16.96
N ILE A 25 -41.64 -13.72 -15.69
CA ILE A 25 -42.02 -12.70 -14.71
C ILE A 25 -41.25 -11.40 -14.97
N GLY A 26 -40.02 -11.48 -15.49
CA GLY A 26 -39.27 -10.34 -16.02
C GLY A 26 -39.88 -9.73 -17.29
N THR A 27 -40.57 -10.50 -18.12
CA THR A 27 -41.27 -10.04 -19.33
C THR A 27 -42.77 -10.38 -19.27
N PRO A 28 -43.55 -9.66 -18.43
CA PRO A 28 -44.99 -9.82 -18.39
C PRO A 28 -45.59 -9.37 -19.74
N ASP A 29 -46.45 -10.19 -20.32
CA ASP A 29 -47.42 -9.73 -21.31
C ASP A 29 -48.57 -9.02 -20.57
N ASP A 30 -49.44 -8.28 -21.26
CA ASP A 30 -50.56 -7.50 -20.66
C ASP A 30 -51.66 -8.34 -19.96
N ALA A 31 -51.48 -9.67 -19.84
CA ALA A 31 -52.40 -10.57 -19.15
C ALA A 31 -52.04 -10.69 -17.65
N PRO A 32 -52.99 -10.53 -16.71
CA PRO A 32 -52.74 -10.68 -15.28
C PRO A 32 -52.25 -12.10 -14.95
N MET A 33 -51.06 -12.20 -14.34
CA MET A 33 -50.31 -13.45 -14.25
C MET A 33 -50.60 -14.25 -12.96
N GLU A 34 -51.72 -14.96 -12.93
CA GLU A 34 -51.88 -16.10 -12.00
C GLU A 34 -50.89 -17.21 -12.39
N HIS A 35 -49.81 -17.39 -11.63
CA HIS A 35 -48.68 -18.23 -12.03
C HIS A 35 -48.29 -19.27 -10.97
N GLU A 36 -48.73 -20.52 -11.19
CA GLU A 36 -48.14 -21.71 -10.56
C GLU A 36 -46.73 -21.99 -11.13
N CYS A 37 -45.76 -21.14 -10.78
CA CYS A 37 -44.33 -21.43 -10.91
C CYS A 37 -43.81 -22.39 -9.81
N VAL A 38 -44.72 -22.84 -8.94
CA VAL A 38 -44.54 -23.84 -7.88
C VAL A 38 -44.11 -25.21 -8.45
N TRP A 39 -43.14 -25.86 -7.81
CA TRP A 39 -42.88 -27.30 -7.96
C TRP A 39 -43.77 -28.10 -7.01
N SER A 40 -44.29 -29.23 -7.48
CA SER A 40 -44.78 -30.28 -6.60
C SER A 40 -43.64 -31.26 -6.27
N GLU A 41 -43.62 -31.79 -5.05
CA GLU A 41 -42.62 -32.77 -4.58
C GLU A 41 -42.52 -34.03 -5.47
N LYS A 42 -43.59 -34.31 -6.21
CA LYS A 42 -43.73 -35.46 -7.12
C LYS A 42 -43.24 -35.17 -8.55
N SER A 43 -42.75 -33.97 -8.83
CA SER A 43 -42.35 -33.51 -10.16
C SER A 43 -40.92 -32.94 -10.19
N SER A 44 -40.19 -33.19 -11.27
CA SER A 44 -38.92 -32.49 -11.55
C SER A 44 -39.11 -31.12 -12.20
N LYS A 45 -40.35 -30.73 -12.53
CA LYS A 45 -40.72 -29.49 -13.22
C LYS A 45 -41.78 -28.70 -12.43
N CYS A 46 -41.70 -27.37 -12.46
CA CYS A 46 -42.80 -26.52 -11.98
C CYS A 46 -44.08 -26.71 -12.81
N ALA A 47 -45.25 -26.44 -12.22
CA ALA A 47 -46.54 -26.65 -12.88
C ALA A 47 -46.68 -25.87 -14.20
N TYR A 48 -46.17 -24.63 -14.27
CA TYR A 48 -46.05 -23.88 -15.54
C TYR A 48 -45.29 -24.65 -16.64
N CYS A 49 -44.11 -25.22 -16.33
CA CYS A 49 -43.34 -26.02 -17.29
C CYS A 49 -43.98 -27.38 -17.61
N VAL A 50 -44.79 -27.95 -16.70
CA VAL A 50 -45.61 -29.15 -16.99
C VAL A 50 -46.72 -28.81 -17.99
N LYS A 51 -47.51 -27.76 -17.74
CA LYS A 51 -48.58 -27.29 -18.64
C LYS A 51 -48.04 -26.98 -20.04
N GLN A 52 -46.87 -26.33 -20.12
CA GLN A 52 -46.17 -25.99 -21.36
C GLN A 52 -45.38 -27.16 -22.01
N LYS A 53 -45.44 -28.38 -21.44
CA LYS A 53 -44.68 -29.59 -21.86
C LYS A 53 -43.16 -29.37 -22.03
N ALA A 54 -42.61 -28.33 -21.42
CA ALA A 54 -41.30 -27.77 -21.71
C ALA A 54 -40.17 -28.39 -20.87
N PRO A 55 -38.88 -28.19 -21.23
CA PRO A 55 -37.80 -28.31 -20.26
C PRO A 55 -37.99 -27.31 -19.11
N CYS A 56 -37.71 -27.75 -17.88
CA CYS A 56 -37.70 -26.90 -16.69
C CYS A 56 -36.26 -26.85 -16.18
N VAL A 57 -35.68 -25.67 -16.14
CA VAL A 57 -34.31 -25.43 -15.67
C VAL A 57 -34.44 -24.66 -14.35
N PRO A 58 -34.03 -25.22 -13.19
CA PRO A 58 -33.93 -24.48 -11.93
C PRO A 58 -33.04 -23.25 -12.06
N ILE A 59 -33.09 -22.34 -11.09
CA ILE A 59 -32.07 -21.29 -11.00
C ILE A 59 -30.69 -21.93 -10.83
N LEU A 60 -29.70 -21.35 -11.51
CA LEU A 60 -28.33 -21.85 -11.50
C LEU A 60 -27.63 -21.44 -10.22
N TRP A 61 -26.84 -22.34 -9.63
CA TRP A 61 -26.22 -22.19 -8.31
C TRP A 61 -25.29 -20.97 -8.14
N PHE A 62 -24.80 -20.40 -9.25
CA PHE A 62 -23.97 -19.19 -9.25
C PHE A 62 -24.79 -17.89 -9.26
N LEU A 63 -26.12 -17.97 -9.25
CA LEU A 63 -27.04 -16.83 -9.19
C LEU A 63 -27.61 -16.66 -7.76
N GLU A 64 -26.77 -16.86 -6.74
CA GLU A 64 -27.17 -16.91 -5.33
C GLU A 64 -27.63 -15.54 -4.82
N GLU A 65 -26.84 -14.51 -5.10
CA GLU A 65 -27.09 -13.14 -4.67
C GLU A 65 -28.31 -12.55 -5.41
N GLU A 66 -28.44 -12.88 -6.70
CA GLU A 66 -29.56 -12.50 -7.56
C GLU A 66 -30.87 -13.17 -7.13
N TYR A 67 -30.83 -14.46 -6.75
CA TYR A 67 -32.00 -15.15 -6.20
C TYR A 67 -32.37 -14.60 -4.82
N ALA A 68 -31.39 -14.33 -3.95
CA ALA A 68 -31.64 -13.66 -2.67
C ALA A 68 -32.30 -12.28 -2.86
N ALA A 69 -31.91 -11.54 -3.91
CA ALA A 69 -32.56 -10.28 -4.28
C ALA A 69 -34.01 -10.46 -4.75
N ILE A 70 -34.34 -11.55 -5.46
CA ILE A 70 -35.75 -11.89 -5.79
C ILE A 70 -36.53 -12.12 -4.49
N VAL A 71 -36.05 -13.00 -3.60
CA VAL A 71 -36.73 -13.32 -2.33
C VAL A 71 -36.93 -12.07 -1.46
N ALA A 72 -35.93 -11.19 -1.39
CA ALA A 72 -36.03 -9.92 -0.67
C ALA A 72 -37.05 -8.94 -1.31
N ALA A 73 -37.17 -8.93 -2.64
CA ALA A 73 -38.15 -8.10 -3.35
C ALA A 73 -39.59 -8.66 -3.32
N GLU A 74 -39.76 -9.96 -3.12
CA GLU A 74 -41.06 -10.60 -2.89
C GLU A 74 -41.52 -10.49 -1.43
N ALA A 75 -40.59 -10.52 -0.47
CA ALA A 75 -40.87 -10.33 0.96
C ALA A 75 -41.04 -8.86 1.40
N ALA A 76 -40.81 -7.90 0.49
CA ALA A 76 -40.88 -6.47 0.79
C ALA A 76 -42.28 -6.04 1.24
N THR A 77 -42.35 -5.28 2.35
CA THR A 77 -43.61 -4.74 2.90
C THR A 77 -43.50 -3.21 3.04
N PRO A 78 -44.37 -2.41 2.38
CA PRO A 78 -45.38 -2.84 1.41
C PRO A 78 -44.74 -3.42 0.13
N PRO A 79 -45.44 -4.34 -0.58
CA PRO A 79 -44.94 -4.91 -1.82
C PRO A 79 -44.85 -3.83 -2.91
N VAL A 80 -43.75 -3.82 -3.67
CA VAL A 80 -43.51 -2.85 -4.75
C VAL A 80 -43.31 -3.58 -6.08
N PRO A 81 -44.39 -3.86 -6.85
CA PRO A 81 -44.33 -4.70 -8.05
C PRO A 81 -43.31 -4.24 -9.10
N ALA A 82 -43.09 -2.93 -9.23
CA ALA A 82 -42.08 -2.37 -10.13
C ALA A 82 -40.64 -2.74 -9.72
N THR A 83 -40.36 -2.81 -8.41
CA THR A 83 -39.05 -3.25 -7.89
C THR A 83 -38.87 -4.74 -8.12
N THR A 84 -39.87 -5.56 -7.79
CA THR A 84 -39.85 -7.01 -8.03
C THR A 84 -39.63 -7.30 -9.51
N LEU A 85 -40.40 -6.69 -10.41
CA LEU A 85 -40.23 -6.81 -11.87
C LEU A 85 -38.83 -6.39 -12.35
N LYS A 86 -38.25 -5.32 -11.79
CA LYS A 86 -36.88 -4.89 -12.11
C LYS A 86 -35.86 -5.95 -11.68
N THR A 87 -35.97 -6.51 -10.47
CA THR A 87 -35.08 -7.57 -10.00
C THR A 87 -35.18 -8.81 -10.89
N TYR A 88 -36.40 -9.25 -11.22
CA TYR A 88 -36.63 -10.38 -12.12
C TYR A 88 -36.00 -10.19 -13.53
N LYS A 89 -36.08 -8.97 -14.10
CA LYS A 89 -35.37 -8.62 -15.34
C LYS A 89 -33.85 -8.69 -15.18
N GLU A 90 -33.33 -8.24 -14.04
CA GLU A 90 -31.90 -8.24 -13.77
C GLU A 90 -31.34 -9.65 -13.59
N VAL A 91 -32.02 -10.54 -12.86
CA VAL A 91 -31.61 -11.94 -12.73
C VAL A 91 -31.62 -12.65 -14.09
N ALA A 92 -32.59 -12.35 -14.96
CA ALA A 92 -32.57 -12.86 -16.33
C ALA A 92 -31.36 -12.34 -17.13
N ARG A 93 -31.07 -11.02 -17.05
CA ARG A 93 -29.92 -10.38 -17.73
C ARG A 93 -28.58 -10.96 -17.27
N VAL A 94 -28.39 -11.13 -15.96
CA VAL A 94 -27.17 -11.71 -15.39
C VAL A 94 -27.06 -13.19 -15.77
N ALA A 95 -28.13 -13.96 -15.70
CA ALA A 95 -28.13 -15.36 -16.13
C ALA A 95 -27.73 -15.52 -17.60
N ASP A 96 -28.21 -14.64 -18.49
CA ASP A 96 -27.90 -14.67 -19.93
C ASP A 96 -26.45 -14.24 -20.21
N LEU A 97 -25.94 -13.19 -19.55
CA LEU A 97 -24.54 -12.79 -19.65
C LEU A 97 -23.58 -13.86 -19.10
N SER A 98 -23.87 -14.40 -17.91
CA SER A 98 -23.08 -15.47 -17.32
C SER A 98 -23.14 -16.74 -18.19
N SER A 99 -24.28 -17.08 -18.79
CA SER A 99 -24.38 -18.21 -19.73
C SER A 99 -23.57 -18.01 -21.02
N ALA A 100 -23.31 -16.75 -21.42
CA ALA A 100 -22.48 -16.42 -22.59
C ALA A 100 -20.98 -16.28 -22.26
N ALA A 101 -20.64 -15.88 -21.03
CA ALA A 101 -19.26 -15.67 -20.56
C ALA A 101 -18.65 -16.90 -19.88
N MET A 102 -19.46 -17.79 -19.30
CA MET A 102 -19.00 -19.04 -18.71
C MET A 102 -18.49 -19.99 -19.79
N PRO A 103 -17.38 -20.72 -19.55
CA PRO A 103 -17.08 -21.93 -20.29
C PRO A 103 -18.25 -22.92 -20.24
N ALA A 104 -18.26 -23.91 -21.13
CA ALA A 104 -19.25 -25.00 -21.12
C ALA A 104 -18.98 -26.01 -19.98
N LEU A 105 -19.00 -25.53 -18.73
CA LEU A 105 -18.75 -26.27 -17.49
C LEU A 105 -19.81 -27.36 -17.32
N ARG A 106 -19.38 -28.62 -17.29
CA ARG A 106 -20.25 -29.80 -17.35
C ARG A 106 -20.62 -30.35 -15.97
N SER A 107 -19.97 -29.86 -14.91
CA SER A 107 -20.18 -30.30 -13.54
C SER A 107 -20.04 -29.14 -12.52
N PRO A 108 -20.64 -29.27 -11.32
CA PRO A 108 -20.39 -28.34 -10.22
C PRO A 108 -18.92 -28.28 -9.78
N PHE A 109 -18.17 -29.36 -9.99
CA PHE A 109 -16.74 -29.42 -9.68
C PHE A 109 -15.90 -28.52 -10.60
N GLU A 110 -16.20 -28.51 -11.90
CA GLU A 110 -15.63 -27.55 -12.85
C GLU A 110 -16.01 -26.11 -12.48
N GLY A 111 -17.24 -25.89 -11.99
CA GLY A 111 -17.70 -24.61 -11.45
C GLY A 111 -16.90 -24.11 -10.24
N ALA A 112 -16.69 -24.98 -9.25
CA ALA A 112 -15.88 -24.66 -8.07
C ALA A 112 -14.42 -24.34 -8.44
N GLN A 113 -13.81 -25.14 -9.35
CA GLN A 113 -12.45 -24.85 -9.83
C GLN A 113 -12.37 -23.58 -10.67
N TYR A 114 -13.41 -23.22 -11.43
CA TYR A 114 -13.46 -21.95 -12.16
C TYR A 114 -13.48 -20.75 -11.21
N ILE A 115 -14.33 -20.77 -10.17
CA ILE A 115 -14.34 -19.72 -9.13
C ILE A 115 -13.01 -19.65 -8.38
N GLN A 116 -12.42 -20.79 -8.01
CA GLN A 116 -11.10 -20.84 -7.39
C GLN A 116 -10.00 -20.25 -8.31
N GLY A 117 -10.09 -20.50 -9.63
CA GLY A 117 -9.23 -19.90 -10.65
C GLY A 117 -9.38 -18.38 -10.80
N LEU A 118 -10.59 -17.84 -10.63
CA LEU A 118 -10.81 -16.39 -10.58
C LEU A 118 -10.21 -15.77 -9.31
N ALA A 119 -10.35 -16.43 -8.16
CA ALA A 119 -9.77 -15.98 -6.89
C ALA A 119 -8.23 -15.98 -6.90
N THR A 120 -7.60 -17.02 -7.45
CA THR A 120 -6.13 -17.04 -7.61
C THR A 120 -5.65 -16.02 -8.64
N LEU A 121 -6.40 -15.80 -9.74
CA LEU A 121 -6.08 -14.75 -10.71
C LEU A 121 -6.17 -13.33 -10.11
N ALA A 122 -7.07 -13.08 -9.16
CA ALA A 122 -7.11 -11.84 -8.41
C ALA A 122 -5.85 -11.68 -7.53
N ALA A 123 -5.55 -12.68 -6.68
CA ALA A 123 -4.37 -12.65 -5.82
C ALA A 123 -3.04 -12.51 -6.59
N ILE A 124 -2.94 -13.08 -7.80
CA ILE A 124 -1.77 -12.93 -8.70
C ILE A 124 -1.65 -11.48 -9.20
N LYS A 125 -2.76 -10.78 -9.51
CA LYS A 125 -2.73 -9.37 -9.92
C LYS A 125 -2.29 -8.48 -8.76
N ASP A 126 -2.82 -8.72 -7.56
CA ASP A 126 -2.47 -7.96 -6.35
C ASP A 126 -0.98 -8.14 -6.00
N LEU A 127 -0.47 -9.37 -6.08
CA LEU A 127 0.95 -9.67 -5.92
C LEU A 127 1.81 -8.99 -7.00
N THR A 128 1.35 -8.94 -8.26
CA THR A 128 2.06 -8.26 -9.35
C THR A 128 2.17 -6.76 -9.08
N ALA A 129 1.11 -6.12 -8.60
CA ALA A 129 1.12 -4.70 -8.21
C ALA A 129 2.08 -4.45 -7.03
N ALA A 130 2.10 -5.33 -6.03
CA ALA A 130 3.04 -5.25 -4.91
C ALA A 130 4.51 -5.39 -5.34
N VAL A 131 4.80 -6.26 -6.31
CA VAL A 131 6.16 -6.46 -6.86
C VAL A 131 6.65 -5.22 -7.62
N GLU A 132 5.80 -4.57 -8.41
CA GLU A 132 6.18 -3.31 -9.08
C GLU A 132 6.39 -2.17 -8.07
N GLY A 133 5.62 -2.11 -6.98
CA GLY A 133 5.87 -1.18 -5.88
C GLY A 133 7.22 -1.39 -5.19
N LEU A 134 7.55 -2.65 -4.84
CA LEU A 134 8.85 -3.01 -4.24
C LEU A 134 10.04 -2.67 -5.15
N LYS A 135 9.86 -2.80 -6.46
CA LYS A 135 10.84 -2.43 -7.50
C LYS A 135 11.05 -0.91 -7.56
N GLU A 136 9.99 -0.10 -7.44
CA GLU A 136 10.10 1.36 -7.35
C GLU A 136 10.85 1.78 -6.07
N ASP A 137 10.49 1.22 -4.91
CA ASP A 137 11.13 1.53 -3.62
C ASP A 137 12.58 1.06 -3.55
N THR A 138 12.91 -0.08 -4.17
CA THR A 138 14.30 -0.52 -4.35
C THR A 138 15.09 0.50 -5.19
N GLY A 139 14.48 1.06 -6.25
CA GLY A 139 15.06 2.15 -7.04
C GLY A 139 15.33 3.41 -6.21
N LYS A 140 14.37 3.82 -5.37
CA LYS A 140 14.54 4.96 -4.42
C LYS A 140 15.67 4.71 -3.44
N LEU A 141 15.77 3.49 -2.90
CA LEU A 141 16.79 3.09 -1.93
C LEU A 141 18.19 3.10 -2.55
N LEU A 142 18.36 2.53 -3.76
CA LEU A 142 19.62 2.56 -4.50
C LEU A 142 20.05 4.00 -4.86
N ALA A 143 19.10 4.85 -5.27
CA ALA A 143 19.38 6.27 -5.49
C ALA A 143 19.76 7.00 -4.19
N GLY A 144 19.19 6.61 -3.04
CA GLY A 144 19.58 7.08 -1.71
C GLY A 144 21.00 6.66 -1.34
N GLN A 145 21.33 5.38 -1.54
CA GLN A 145 22.66 4.82 -1.30
C GLN A 145 23.74 5.52 -2.15
N ALA A 146 23.47 5.76 -3.45
CA ALA A 146 24.39 6.49 -4.32
C ALA A 146 24.67 7.92 -3.82
N ARG A 147 23.65 8.63 -3.32
CA ARG A 147 23.83 9.95 -2.68
C ARG A 147 24.64 9.86 -1.39
N ALA A 148 24.37 8.87 -0.54
CA ALA A 148 25.09 8.67 0.72
C ALA A 148 26.58 8.35 0.50
N VAL A 149 26.90 7.46 -0.44
CA VAL A 149 28.28 7.13 -0.83
C VAL A 149 29.01 8.35 -1.39
N SER A 150 28.34 9.17 -2.21
CA SER A 150 28.92 10.43 -2.71
C SER A 150 29.24 11.41 -1.57
N LEU A 151 28.34 11.55 -0.59
CA LEU A 151 28.56 12.40 0.59
C LEU A 151 29.72 11.90 1.47
N LEU A 152 29.80 10.60 1.75
CA LEU A 152 30.94 10.01 2.47
C LEU A 152 32.26 10.32 1.76
N GLY A 153 32.31 10.11 0.44
CA GLY A 153 33.45 10.48 -0.40
C GLY A 153 33.72 11.99 -0.52
N THR A 154 32.91 12.87 0.07
CA THR A 154 33.27 14.28 0.33
C THR A 154 33.75 14.51 1.76
N VAL A 155 33.14 13.85 2.76
CA VAL A 155 33.57 13.89 4.16
C VAL A 155 35.03 13.44 4.29
N ASP A 156 35.41 12.30 3.69
CA ASP A 156 36.78 11.78 3.70
C ASP A 156 37.79 12.81 3.19
N LYS A 157 37.44 13.54 2.12
CA LYS A 157 38.29 14.59 1.52
C LYS A 157 38.37 15.85 2.38
N THR A 158 37.43 16.08 3.29
CA THR A 158 37.47 17.18 4.26
C THR A 158 38.24 16.81 5.52
N THR A 159 38.08 15.59 6.05
CA THR A 159 38.86 15.10 7.19
C THR A 159 40.34 14.98 6.83
N ASP A 160 40.66 14.56 5.61
CA ASP A 160 42.03 14.58 5.04
C ASP A 160 42.68 15.97 5.06
N LYS A 161 41.90 17.04 4.80
CA LYS A 161 42.39 18.43 4.82
C LYS A 161 42.57 18.92 6.25
N VAL A 162 41.56 18.71 7.10
CA VAL A 162 41.59 19.10 8.51
C VAL A 162 42.75 18.40 9.24
N GLY A 163 43.01 17.12 8.98
CA GLY A 163 44.16 16.40 9.56
C GLY A 163 45.50 17.04 9.18
N LYS A 164 45.66 17.46 7.92
CA LYS A 164 46.86 18.18 7.43
C LYS A 164 47.00 19.54 8.12
N GLU A 165 45.94 20.33 8.20
CA GLU A 165 45.93 21.63 8.89
C GLU A 165 46.23 21.49 10.40
N VAL A 166 45.62 20.52 11.09
CA VAL A 166 45.88 20.23 12.51
C VAL A 166 47.34 19.83 12.74
N SER A 167 47.93 18.99 11.88
CA SER A 167 49.36 18.64 11.98
C SER A 167 50.31 19.83 11.78
N PHE A 168 49.96 20.77 10.89
CA PHE A 168 50.70 22.02 10.71
C PHE A 168 50.58 22.92 11.94
N VAL A 169 49.38 23.09 12.49
CA VAL A 169 49.13 23.88 13.71
C VAL A 169 49.87 23.28 14.91
N ALA A 170 49.82 21.95 15.12
CA ALA A 170 50.58 21.29 16.18
C ALA A 170 52.09 21.53 16.05
N THR A 171 52.61 21.47 14.82
CA THR A 171 54.02 21.78 14.51
C THR A 171 54.38 23.25 14.77
N ALA A 172 53.43 24.18 14.60
CA ALA A 172 53.61 25.59 14.93
C ALA A 172 53.55 25.84 16.45
N VAL A 173 52.59 25.24 17.16
CA VAL A 173 52.46 25.32 18.63
C VAL A 173 53.73 24.82 19.32
N ALA A 174 54.26 23.66 18.93
CA ALA A 174 55.50 23.13 19.50
C ALA A 174 56.73 24.05 19.31
N LYS A 175 56.74 24.88 18.24
CA LYS A 175 57.78 25.92 18.05
C LYS A 175 57.55 27.12 18.99
N VAL A 176 56.30 27.52 19.19
CA VAL A 176 55.91 28.60 20.12
C VAL A 176 56.22 28.22 21.56
N GLU A 177 55.84 27.03 22.02
CA GLU A 177 56.17 26.52 23.36
C GLU A 177 57.69 26.51 23.60
N LYS A 178 58.47 26.04 22.61
CA LYS A 178 59.94 26.05 22.66
C LYS A 178 60.55 27.46 22.68
N ALA A 179 59.84 28.47 22.15
CA ALA A 179 60.24 29.87 22.26
C ALA A 179 59.84 30.47 23.63
N VAL A 180 58.63 30.20 24.12
CA VAL A 180 58.14 30.64 25.44
C VAL A 180 58.98 30.06 26.57
N GLY A 181 59.36 28.78 26.52
CA GLY A 181 60.26 28.17 27.50
C GLY A 181 61.65 28.82 27.57
N LYS A 182 62.20 29.23 26.42
CA LYS A 182 63.44 30.04 26.37
C LYS A 182 63.24 31.43 26.98
N LEU A 183 62.11 32.07 26.70
CA LEU A 183 61.79 33.40 27.22
C LEU A 183 61.62 33.38 28.75
N ALA A 184 60.93 32.37 29.28
CA ALA A 184 60.79 32.15 30.72
C ALA A 184 62.15 31.91 31.40
N GLY A 185 63.03 31.12 30.77
CA GLY A 185 64.41 30.94 31.23
C GLY A 185 65.21 32.25 31.25
N ALA A 186 65.07 33.10 30.23
CA ALA A 186 65.73 34.42 30.20
C ALA A 186 65.18 35.37 31.28
N VAL A 187 63.87 35.37 31.52
CA VAL A 187 63.22 36.16 32.59
C VAL A 187 63.65 35.69 33.98
N ALA A 188 63.85 34.39 34.19
CA ALA A 188 64.38 33.85 35.44
C ALA A 188 65.84 34.25 35.74
N VAL A 189 66.58 34.71 34.71
CA VAL A 189 67.97 35.19 34.80
C VAL A 189 68.05 36.73 34.89
N ALA A 190 66.93 37.44 34.78
CA ALA A 190 66.90 38.90 34.89
C ALA A 190 67.34 39.39 36.29
N PRO A 191 68.30 40.34 36.40
CA PRO A 191 68.86 40.73 37.69
C PRO A 191 67.86 41.52 38.54
N ARG A 192 67.69 41.12 39.81
CA ARG A 192 66.97 41.91 40.82
C ARG A 192 67.72 43.22 41.08
N ASN A 193 67.17 44.33 40.61
CA ASN A 193 67.83 45.63 40.61
C ASN A 193 67.82 46.31 42.01
N GLY A 194 68.71 45.87 42.90
CA GLY A 194 68.87 46.41 44.25
C GLY A 194 69.85 47.58 44.30
N GLY A 195 69.36 48.80 44.16
CA GLY A 195 70.22 50.01 44.10
C GLY A 195 70.65 50.57 45.46
N LYS A 196 71.90 51.07 45.57
CA LYS A 196 72.31 51.96 46.67
C LYS A 196 73.51 52.89 46.38
N ARG A 197 73.17 54.15 46.02
CA ARG A 197 73.89 55.44 46.26
C ARG A 197 75.33 55.64 45.74
N LYS A 198 75.62 56.92 45.43
CA LYS A 198 76.87 57.46 44.84
C LYS A 198 77.56 58.42 45.82
N ARG A 199 78.90 58.48 45.81
CA ARG A 199 79.78 59.53 46.37
C ARG A 199 81.14 59.45 45.65
N GLY A 200 81.82 60.53 45.26
CA GLY A 200 81.40 61.94 45.20
C GLY A 200 82.54 62.93 45.48
N GLU A 201 83.20 63.39 44.41
CA GLU A 201 84.14 64.53 44.20
C GLU A 201 84.28 64.58 42.64
N GLU A 202 84.25 65.67 41.86
CA GLU A 202 84.76 67.07 41.92
C GLU A 202 86.24 67.21 41.53
N GLU A 203 86.68 68.21 40.73
CA GLU A 203 85.95 69.33 40.04
C GLU A 203 85.84 69.07 38.49
N GLU A 204 85.89 69.97 37.47
CA GLU A 204 86.15 71.42 37.30
C GLU A 204 85.32 71.97 36.08
N GLY A 205 85.70 73.11 35.45
CA GLY A 205 84.96 73.83 34.40
C GLY A 205 85.47 73.66 32.95
N ASN A 206 85.20 74.57 31.99
CA ASN A 206 84.47 75.86 32.03
C ASN A 206 83.95 76.28 30.63
N GLY A 207 82.85 77.06 30.58
CA GLY A 207 82.44 77.91 29.43
C GLY A 207 81.75 77.20 28.23
N GLU A 208 80.88 77.84 27.44
CA GLU A 208 80.22 79.16 27.53
C GLU A 208 78.84 79.12 26.82
N ASN A 209 78.00 80.15 27.01
CA ASN A 209 76.61 80.23 26.50
C ASN A 209 76.44 81.48 25.60
N PRO A 210 75.51 81.51 24.62
CA PRO A 210 74.25 82.25 24.84
C PRO A 210 73.01 81.50 24.29
N ILE A 211 71.87 81.46 25.00
CA ILE A 211 70.87 82.53 25.21
C ILE A 211 70.12 82.92 23.92
N GLY A 212 68.79 82.73 23.95
CA GLY A 212 67.79 83.05 22.93
C GLY A 212 66.41 82.64 23.41
#